data_AF-A0A397RZ72-F1
#
_entry.id   AF-A0A397RZ72-F1
#
_cell.length_a   1.000
_cell.length_b   1.000
_cell.length_c   1.000
_cell.angle_alpha   90.00
_cell.angle_beta   90.00
_cell.angle_gamma   90.00
#
_symmetry.space_group_name_H-M   'P 1'
#
loop_
_entity.id
_entity.type
_entity.pdbx_description
1 polymer ?
#
loop_
_entity_poly.entity_id
_entity_poly.type
_entity_poly.pdbx_seq_one_letter_code
_entity_poly.pdbx_strand_id
1 'polypeptide(L)'
;MAGIKRIKQKSLGRVTLIGSLYNVTRDTFCETTLLKMEFPNDSISRAEISNTELLYGCKDSHREKFNNLDVEAELKLSVLVGLVALEGTSKYLSDVKESFKSVKGSLIYKLTSIEENLNIYHDDIKACISTDGFSNLGATHVVIEIRWRATMIALFECKILKEEDKSQVEEALKSYFKKLSLFISRNDNVNVKEDSNFSIKLFRNFVLNNKMFPQSFDEVRKVMAELPSYTKQSNDGKGFLIEYTLYPLLEFVKLLFPTI
;
A
#
# COMPACT_ATOMS: atom_id res chain seq x y z
N MET A 1 18.33 -27.80 -5.26
CA MET A 1 17.70 -27.24 -4.05
C MET A 1 16.75 -26.14 -4.49
N ALA A 2 15.44 -26.33 -4.31
CA ALA A 2 14.49 -25.25 -4.54
C ALA A 2 14.80 -24.14 -3.52
N GLY A 3 15.03 -22.90 -4.00
CA GLY A 3 15.31 -21.78 -3.11
C GLY A 3 14.16 -21.58 -2.11
N ILE A 4 14.50 -21.23 -0.87
CA ILE A 4 13.52 -20.98 0.19
C ILE A 4 12.54 -19.91 -0.31
N LYS A 5 11.26 -20.27 -0.44
CA LYS A 5 10.24 -19.40 -1.02
C LYS A 5 9.79 -18.37 0.02
N ARG A 6 10.26 -17.13 -0.14
CA ARG A 6 9.71 -15.96 0.54
C ARG A 6 8.37 -15.57 -0.10
N ILE A 7 7.38 -15.21 0.71
CA ILE A 7 6.07 -14.76 0.24
C ILE A 7 5.97 -13.26 0.48
N LYS A 8 5.71 -12.48 -0.57
CA LYS A 8 5.40 -11.06 -0.46
C LYS A 8 3.89 -10.89 -0.50
N GLN A 9 3.36 -10.03 0.37
CA GLN A 9 1.92 -9.83 0.46
C GLN A 9 1.59 -8.36 0.75
N LYS A 10 0.58 -7.83 0.06
CA LYS A 10 0.02 -6.52 0.40
C LYS A 10 -0.68 -6.55 1.75
N SER A 11 -0.48 -5.47 2.52
CA SER A 11 -1.10 -5.30 3.83
C SER A 11 -2.61 -5.13 3.71
N LEU A 12 -3.06 -4.36 2.71
CA LEU A 12 -4.45 -3.97 2.49
C LEU A 12 -5.13 -3.38 3.73
N GLY A 13 -4.35 -2.75 4.62
CA GLY A 13 -4.84 -2.20 5.88
C GLY A 13 -4.47 -3.01 7.12
N ARG A 14 -4.04 -4.27 6.96
CA ARG A 14 -3.50 -5.06 8.08
C ARG A 14 -2.26 -4.38 8.65
N VAL A 15 -2.17 -4.31 9.97
CA VAL A 15 -1.02 -3.78 10.69
C VAL A 15 -0.17 -4.94 11.20
N THR A 16 1.14 -4.86 11.04
CA THR A 16 2.09 -5.85 11.57
C THR A 16 3.44 -5.20 11.85
N LEU A 17 4.29 -5.92 12.59
CA LEU A 17 5.67 -5.57 12.86
C LEU A 17 6.59 -6.66 12.33
N ILE A 18 7.88 -6.36 12.22
CA ILE A 18 8.90 -7.38 12.00
C ILE A 18 8.87 -8.34 13.21
N GLY A 19 9.03 -9.64 12.95
CA GLY A 19 8.97 -10.69 13.96
C GLY A 19 7.57 -11.25 14.24
N SER A 20 6.51 -10.59 13.76
CA SER A 20 5.15 -11.11 13.88
C SER A 20 5.01 -12.47 13.19
N LEU A 21 4.36 -13.41 13.87
CA LEU A 21 4.09 -14.75 13.35
C LEU A 21 2.82 -14.76 12.47
N TYR A 22 2.82 -15.64 11.48
CA TYR A 22 1.76 -15.73 10.47
C TYR A 22 1.36 -17.17 10.16
N ASN A 23 0.05 -17.40 10.02
CA ASN A 23 -0.51 -18.63 9.49
C ASN A 23 -0.97 -18.40 8.04
N VAL A 24 -0.22 -18.91 7.07
CA VAL A 24 -0.53 -18.74 5.65
C VAL A 24 -1.78 -19.52 5.22
N THR A 25 -2.09 -20.63 5.89
CA THR A 25 -3.28 -21.44 5.58
C THR A 25 -4.57 -20.74 5.98
N ARG A 26 -4.53 -19.93 7.05
CA ARG A 26 -5.67 -19.16 7.55
C ARG A 26 -5.68 -17.70 7.09
N ASP A 27 -4.58 -17.23 6.47
CA ASP A 27 -4.36 -15.84 6.08
C ASP A 27 -4.46 -14.86 7.29
N THR A 28 -3.93 -15.26 8.45
CA THR A 28 -4.03 -14.51 9.71
C THR A 28 -2.69 -14.38 10.44
N PHE A 29 -2.47 -13.21 11.04
CA PHE A 29 -1.42 -13.02 12.04
C PHE A 29 -1.73 -13.79 13.32
N CYS A 30 -0.69 -14.31 13.97
CA CYS A 30 -0.77 -14.91 15.29
C CYS A 30 -0.57 -13.85 16.37
N GLU A 31 -1.08 -14.10 17.58
CA GLU A 31 -0.99 -13.15 18.71
C GLU A 31 0.43 -13.00 19.28
N THR A 32 1.35 -13.90 18.92
CA THR A 32 2.72 -13.94 19.43
C THR A 32 3.73 -13.44 18.38
N THR A 33 4.85 -12.88 18.86
CA THR A 33 6.00 -12.44 18.04
C THR A 33 7.24 -13.26 18.40
N LEU A 34 8.16 -13.42 17.44
CA LEU A 34 9.48 -14.01 17.70
C LEU A 34 10.48 -13.00 18.24
N LEU A 35 10.36 -11.72 17.91
CA LEU A 35 11.34 -10.74 18.36
C LEU A 35 11.08 -10.34 19.81
N LYS A 36 12.15 -10.28 20.60
CA LYS A 36 12.15 -9.63 21.93
C LYS A 36 11.85 -8.15 21.77
N MET A 37 11.39 -7.50 22.85
CA MET A 37 11.17 -6.04 22.82
C MET A 37 12.48 -5.25 22.73
N GLU A 38 13.56 -5.80 23.27
CA GLU A 38 14.91 -5.24 23.19
C GLU A 38 15.80 -6.18 22.38
N PHE A 39 16.44 -5.65 21.33
CA PHE A 39 17.39 -6.35 20.49
C PHE A 39 18.46 -5.37 19.98
N PRO A 40 19.66 -5.85 19.61
CA PRO A 40 20.73 -5.00 19.11
C PRO A 40 20.27 -4.16 17.91
N ASN A 41 20.63 -2.87 17.91
CA ASN A 41 20.18 -1.89 16.91
C ASN A 41 20.46 -2.30 15.45
N ASP A 42 21.46 -3.15 15.22
CA ASP A 42 21.89 -3.55 13.87
C ASP A 42 21.13 -4.78 13.32
N SER A 43 20.23 -5.37 14.11
CA SER A 43 19.47 -6.56 13.70
C SER A 43 18.41 -6.24 12.64
N ILE A 44 17.89 -5.01 12.65
CA ILE A 44 16.95 -4.51 11.64
C ILE A 44 17.65 -3.42 10.85
N SER A 45 17.94 -3.74 9.59
CA SER A 45 18.43 -2.75 8.64
C SER A 45 17.26 -1.87 8.15
N ARG A 46 17.54 -0.58 7.98
CA ARG A 46 16.61 0.41 7.44
C ARG A 46 17.20 1.03 6.18
N ALA A 47 16.49 0.93 5.07
CA ALA A 47 16.85 1.57 3.81
C ALA A 47 15.84 2.66 3.47
N GLU A 48 16.31 3.88 3.24
CA GLU A 48 15.48 4.95 2.69
C GLU A 48 15.37 4.78 1.18
N ILE A 49 14.15 4.62 0.69
CA ILE A 49 13.85 4.41 -0.72
C ILE A 49 12.95 5.55 -1.15
N SER A 50 13.57 6.66 -1.54
CA SER A 50 12.85 7.80 -2.11
C SER A 50 12.40 7.46 -3.54
N ASN A 51 11.21 6.85 -3.66
CA ASN A 51 10.61 6.55 -4.96
C ASN A 51 9.18 7.12 -5.04
N THR A 52 8.92 7.84 -6.12
CA THR A 52 7.62 8.45 -6.42
C THR A 52 7.04 7.80 -7.67
N GLU A 53 5.80 7.32 -7.57
CA GLU A 53 5.07 6.71 -8.68
C GLU A 53 3.69 7.37 -8.83
N LEU A 54 3.32 7.68 -10.08
CA LEU A 54 2.01 8.21 -10.43
C LEU A 54 1.36 7.29 -11.47
N LEU A 55 0.21 6.70 -11.12
CA LEU A 55 -0.59 5.87 -12.01
C LEU A 55 -1.95 6.56 -12.25
N TYR A 56 -2.51 6.40 -13.44
CA TYR A 56 -3.85 6.90 -13.73
C TYR A 56 -4.56 6.06 -14.80
N GLY A 57 -5.90 6.07 -14.76
CA GLY A 57 -6.73 5.28 -15.67
C GLY A 57 -8.21 5.68 -15.60
N CYS A 58 -9.02 5.13 -16.52
CA CYS A 58 -10.46 5.39 -16.61
C CYS A 58 -11.31 4.12 -16.78
N LYS A 59 -10.73 2.91 -16.65
CA LYS A 59 -11.48 1.67 -16.89
C LYS A 59 -12.32 1.29 -15.68
N ASP A 60 -11.83 1.57 -14.47
CA ASP A 60 -12.48 1.29 -13.18
C ASP A 60 -12.84 -0.20 -12.97
N SER A 61 -12.19 -1.10 -13.72
CA SER A 61 -12.39 -2.54 -13.58
C SER A 61 -11.65 -3.09 -12.36
N HIS A 62 -12.20 -4.11 -11.68
CA HIS A 62 -11.50 -4.79 -10.57
C HIS A 62 -10.07 -5.21 -10.95
N ARG A 63 -9.87 -5.73 -12.17
CA ARG A 63 -8.53 -6.09 -12.68
C ARG A 63 -7.57 -4.90 -12.67
N GLU A 64 -8.02 -3.73 -13.13
CA GLU A 64 -7.21 -2.50 -13.09
C GLU A 64 -6.93 -2.09 -11.65
N LYS A 65 -7.92 -2.11 -10.75
CA LYS A 65 -7.72 -1.73 -9.33
C LYS A 65 -6.70 -2.63 -8.63
N PHE A 66 -6.82 -3.94 -8.81
CA PHE A 66 -5.90 -4.92 -8.24
C PHE A 66 -4.48 -4.75 -8.80
N ASN A 67 -4.35 -4.48 -10.10
CA ASN A 67 -3.05 -4.24 -10.72
C ASN A 67 -2.43 -2.93 -10.22
N ASN A 68 -3.21 -1.86 -10.09
CA ASN A 68 -2.72 -0.57 -9.62
C ASN A 68 -2.17 -0.61 -8.19
N LEU A 69 -2.70 -1.50 -7.36
CA LEU A 69 -2.22 -1.74 -5.98
C LEU A 69 -1.29 -2.95 -5.86
N ASP A 70 -0.89 -3.55 -6.98
CA ASP A 70 0.02 -4.70 -7.05
C ASP A 70 -0.43 -5.87 -6.16
N VAL A 71 -1.75 -6.13 -6.08
CA VAL A 71 -2.32 -7.18 -5.23
C VAL A 71 -2.03 -8.55 -5.83
N GLU A 72 -1.53 -9.48 -5.03
CA GLU A 72 -1.16 -10.84 -5.43
C GLU A 72 -2.40 -11.69 -5.72
N ALA A 73 -2.31 -12.64 -6.65
CA ALA A 73 -3.47 -13.41 -7.13
C ALA A 73 -4.24 -14.12 -5.99
N GLU A 74 -3.53 -14.73 -5.04
CA GLU A 74 -4.11 -15.39 -3.86
C GLU A 74 -4.93 -14.39 -3.04
N LEU A 75 -4.39 -13.19 -2.82
CA LEU A 75 -5.04 -12.13 -2.05
C LEU A 75 -6.22 -11.48 -2.80
N LYS A 76 -6.21 -11.45 -4.14
CA LYS A 76 -7.34 -10.95 -4.95
C LYS A 76 -8.62 -11.72 -4.63
N LEU A 77 -8.53 -13.05 -4.53
CA LEU A 77 -9.69 -13.88 -4.20
C LEU A 77 -10.21 -13.55 -2.81
N SER A 78 -9.33 -13.49 -1.80
CA SER A 78 -9.69 -13.14 -0.42
C SER A 78 -10.41 -11.78 -0.33
N VAL A 79 -9.97 -10.79 -1.11
CA VAL A 79 -10.64 -9.49 -1.20
C VAL A 79 -12.04 -9.62 -1.82
N LEU A 80 -12.18 -10.35 -2.94
CA LEU A 80 -13.45 -10.50 -3.64
C LEU A 80 -14.52 -11.22 -2.81
N VAL A 81 -14.12 -12.17 -1.96
CA VAL A 81 -15.04 -12.89 -1.06
C VAL A 81 -15.18 -12.24 0.33
N GLY A 82 -14.58 -11.07 0.56
CA GLY A 82 -14.73 -10.32 1.80
C GLY A 82 -13.98 -10.89 3.01
N LEU A 83 -12.94 -11.70 2.79
CA LEU A 83 -12.11 -12.27 3.86
C LEU A 83 -11.04 -11.30 4.38
N VAL A 84 -10.82 -10.18 3.69
CA VAL A 84 -9.87 -9.14 4.08
C VAL A 84 -10.62 -7.85 4.40
N ALA A 85 -10.42 -7.34 5.60
CA ALA A 85 -10.90 -6.01 5.99
C ALA A 85 -10.06 -4.93 5.28
N LEU A 86 -10.67 -4.22 4.33
CA LEU A 86 -10.02 -3.17 3.57
C LEU A 86 -9.97 -1.86 4.37
N GLU A 87 -8.77 -1.35 4.62
CA GLU A 87 -8.56 -0.06 5.27
C GLU A 87 -7.73 0.93 4.44
N GLY A 88 -7.83 2.22 4.80
CA GLY A 88 -7.11 3.30 4.15
C GLY A 88 -7.31 3.35 2.63
N THR A 89 -6.22 3.28 1.88
CA THR A 89 -6.23 3.29 0.41
C THR A 89 -6.80 2.03 -0.21
N SER A 90 -6.77 0.89 0.47
CA SER A 90 -7.26 -0.38 -0.08
C SER A 90 -8.78 -0.42 -0.24
N LYS A 91 -9.52 0.47 0.46
CA LYS A 91 -10.97 0.69 0.24
C LYS A 91 -11.33 1.07 -1.20
N TYR A 92 -10.36 1.55 -1.98
CA TYR A 92 -10.48 1.72 -3.42
C TYR A 92 -10.89 0.43 -4.16
N LEU A 93 -10.43 -0.75 -3.69
CA LEU A 93 -10.73 -2.04 -4.31
C LEU A 93 -12.22 -2.38 -4.28
N SER A 94 -12.94 -1.91 -3.27
CA SER A 94 -14.39 -2.07 -3.10
C SER A 94 -15.20 -0.90 -3.66
N ASP A 95 -14.56 0.16 -4.14
CA ASP A 95 -15.27 1.28 -4.76
C ASP A 95 -15.90 0.83 -6.09
N VAL A 96 -17.06 1.34 -6.42
CA VAL A 96 -17.75 1.06 -7.70
C VAL A 96 -18.30 2.36 -8.26
N LYS A 97 -18.52 2.43 -9.57
CA LYS A 97 -19.22 3.56 -10.20
C LYS A 97 -20.58 3.79 -9.58
N GLU A 98 -20.99 5.06 -9.50
CA GLU A 98 -22.34 5.43 -9.08
C GLU A 98 -23.40 4.90 -10.06
N SER A 99 -23.10 4.83 -11.36
CA SER A 99 -24.01 4.32 -12.37
C SER A 99 -23.28 3.86 -13.63
N PHE A 100 -23.98 3.18 -14.54
CA PHE A 100 -23.46 2.91 -15.89
C PHE A 100 -23.34 4.18 -16.75
N LYS A 101 -24.10 5.23 -16.41
CA LYS A 101 -24.07 6.55 -17.05
C LYS A 101 -23.08 7.49 -16.38
N SER A 102 -21.93 6.97 -15.95
CA SER A 102 -20.84 7.79 -15.43
C SER A 102 -19.48 7.35 -15.98
N VAL A 103 -18.62 8.34 -16.12
CA VAL A 103 -17.19 8.16 -16.39
C VAL A 103 -16.45 8.37 -15.09
N LYS A 104 -15.64 7.38 -14.70
CA LYS A 104 -14.82 7.41 -13.49
C LYS A 104 -13.35 7.27 -13.88
N GLY A 105 -12.55 8.24 -13.49
CA GLY A 105 -11.10 8.20 -13.55
C GLY A 105 -10.50 7.99 -12.17
N SER A 106 -9.35 7.31 -12.11
CA SER A 106 -8.56 7.16 -10.90
C SER A 106 -7.16 7.71 -11.12
N LEU A 107 -6.67 8.49 -10.17
CA LEU A 107 -5.30 8.97 -10.05
C LEU A 107 -4.71 8.41 -8.75
N ILE A 108 -3.57 7.74 -8.84
CA ILE A 108 -2.92 7.05 -7.72
C ILE A 108 -1.51 7.60 -7.61
N TYR A 109 -1.22 8.21 -6.46
CA TYR A 109 0.07 8.78 -6.16
C TYR A 109 0.69 8.05 -4.97
N LYS A 110 1.86 7.47 -5.21
CA LYS A 110 2.59 6.58 -4.30
C LYS A 110 3.95 7.21 -3.99
N LEU A 111 4.23 7.43 -2.71
CA LEU A 111 5.51 7.89 -2.20
C LEU A 111 6.08 6.82 -1.27
N THR A 112 6.99 6.01 -1.79
CA THR A 112 7.74 5.04 -0.97
C THR A 112 8.79 5.81 -0.20
N SER A 113 9.01 5.41 1.05
CA SER A 113 9.91 6.11 1.96
C SER A 113 10.93 5.15 2.53
N ILE A 114 10.50 4.00 3.06
CA ILE A 114 11.37 3.17 3.91
C ILE A 114 11.10 1.68 3.70
N GLU A 115 12.18 0.89 3.65
CA GLU A 115 12.15 -0.56 3.86
C GLU A 115 12.88 -0.91 5.15
N GLU A 116 12.29 -1.82 5.92
CA GLU A 116 12.90 -2.40 7.11
C GLU A 116 13.07 -3.90 6.89
N ASN A 117 14.25 -4.42 7.20
CA ASN A 117 14.57 -5.83 6.99
C ASN A 117 15.33 -6.40 8.19
N LEU A 118 14.80 -7.48 8.75
CA LEU A 118 15.48 -8.30 9.75
C LEU A 118 16.61 -9.09 9.08
N ASN A 119 17.85 -8.80 9.47
CA ASN A 119 18.99 -9.55 9.00
C ASN A 119 19.05 -10.92 9.67
N ILE A 120 18.35 -11.89 9.08
CA ILE A 120 18.23 -13.26 9.60
C ILE A 120 19.54 -14.05 9.58
N TYR A 121 20.59 -13.50 8.96
CA TYR A 121 21.93 -14.10 8.88
C TYR A 121 22.95 -13.38 9.76
N HIS A 122 22.55 -12.37 10.52
CA HIS A 122 23.43 -11.70 11.46
C HIS A 122 23.76 -12.63 12.63
N ASP A 123 25.00 -12.63 13.11
CA ASP A 123 25.46 -13.55 14.16
C ASP A 123 24.63 -13.41 15.46
N ASP A 124 24.22 -12.19 15.79
CA ASP A 124 23.44 -11.90 17.00
C ASP A 124 21.92 -12.13 16.86
N ILE A 125 21.42 -12.60 15.71
CA ILE A 125 19.98 -12.77 15.50
C ILE A 125 19.36 -13.65 16.59
N LYS A 126 20.06 -14.67 17.05
CA LYS A 126 19.60 -15.57 18.11
C LYS A 126 19.34 -14.85 19.42
N ALA A 127 20.11 -13.82 19.74
CA ALA A 127 19.89 -13.00 20.94
C ALA A 127 18.58 -12.21 20.86
N CYS A 128 18.11 -11.91 19.65
CA CYS A 128 16.89 -11.14 19.37
C CYS A 128 15.61 -11.97 19.48
N ILE A 129 15.72 -13.31 19.53
CA ILE A 129 14.57 -14.21 19.43
C ILE A 129 14.11 -14.68 20.80
N SER A 130 12.81 -14.51 21.06
CA SER A 130 12.11 -15.14 22.18
C SER A 130 11.73 -16.57 21.81
N THR A 131 12.21 -17.53 22.60
CA THR A 131 11.90 -18.96 22.39
C THR A 131 10.43 -19.29 22.63
N ASP A 132 9.73 -18.46 23.41
CA ASP A 132 8.31 -18.64 23.72
C ASP A 132 7.44 -18.52 22.46
N GLY A 133 7.88 -17.72 21.48
CA GLY A 133 7.17 -17.55 20.22
C GLY A 133 7.13 -18.82 19.36
N PHE A 134 8.07 -19.77 19.56
CA PHE A 134 8.06 -21.05 18.84
C PHE A 134 7.03 -22.04 19.37
N SER A 135 6.45 -21.81 20.55
CA SER A 135 5.38 -22.66 21.10
C SER A 135 4.05 -22.51 20.33
N ASN A 136 3.96 -21.52 19.42
CA ASN A 136 2.78 -21.32 18.60
C ASN A 136 2.63 -22.39 17.52
N LEU A 137 1.87 -23.44 17.83
CA LEU A 137 1.57 -24.54 16.91
C LEU A 137 0.87 -24.12 15.60
N GLY A 138 0.29 -22.92 15.56
CA GLY A 138 -0.41 -22.39 14.39
C GLY A 138 0.46 -21.56 13.46
N ALA A 139 1.65 -21.14 13.88
CA ALA A 139 2.50 -20.28 13.07
C ALA A 139 3.23 -21.07 11.98
N THR A 140 3.21 -20.54 10.76
CA THR A 140 3.86 -21.16 9.59
C THR A 140 5.00 -20.31 9.05
N HIS A 141 4.91 -18.99 9.26
CA HIS A 141 5.86 -18.00 8.76
C HIS A 141 6.10 -16.90 9.79
N VAL A 142 7.16 -16.13 9.59
CA VAL A 142 7.49 -14.92 10.33
C VAL A 142 7.67 -13.75 9.37
N VAL A 143 7.23 -12.54 9.76
CA VAL A 143 7.51 -11.30 9.02
C VAL A 143 8.97 -10.90 9.21
N ILE A 144 9.72 -10.85 8.12
CA ILE A 144 11.16 -10.47 8.14
C ILE A 144 11.44 -9.15 7.44
N GLU A 145 10.49 -8.62 6.67
CA GLU A 145 10.66 -7.40 5.90
C GLU A 145 9.34 -6.64 5.86
N ILE A 146 9.41 -5.32 5.97
CA ILE A 146 8.28 -4.43 5.81
C ILE A 146 8.67 -3.30 4.85
N ARG A 147 7.78 -3.01 3.89
CA ARG A 147 7.84 -1.82 3.06
C ARG A 147 6.81 -0.80 3.52
N TRP A 148 7.28 0.42 3.74
CA TRP A 148 6.50 1.57 4.15
C TRP A 148 6.32 2.57 3.01
N ARG A 149 5.11 3.11 2.88
CA ARG A 149 4.74 4.04 1.81
C ARG A 149 3.56 4.92 2.23
N ALA A 150 3.55 6.16 1.78
CA ALA A 150 2.35 6.98 1.75
C ALA A 150 1.68 6.86 0.39
N THR A 151 0.35 6.72 0.38
CA THR A 151 -0.40 6.56 -0.87
C THR A 151 -1.69 7.37 -0.77
N MET A 152 -2.02 8.05 -1.86
CA MET A 152 -3.33 8.62 -2.08
C MET A 152 -3.93 8.13 -3.40
N ILE A 153 -5.25 7.99 -3.41
CA ILE A 153 -6.03 7.61 -4.58
C ILE A 153 -7.18 8.61 -4.68
N ALA A 154 -7.15 9.43 -5.72
CA ALA A 154 -8.24 10.35 -6.04
C ALA A 154 -9.08 9.75 -7.18
N LEU A 155 -10.38 9.63 -6.94
CA LEU A 155 -11.35 9.23 -7.94
C LEU A 155 -12.12 10.45 -8.39
N PHE A 156 -12.30 10.57 -9.70
CA PHE A 156 -13.02 11.64 -10.35
C PHE A 156 -14.16 11.01 -11.12
N GLU A 157 -15.40 11.36 -10.80
CA GLU A 157 -16.58 10.77 -11.43
C GLU A 157 -17.51 11.84 -11.99
N CYS A 158 -17.88 11.72 -13.26
CA CYS A 158 -18.82 12.62 -13.92
C CYS A 158 -19.99 11.82 -14.50
N LYS A 159 -21.21 12.31 -14.28
CA LYS A 159 -22.43 11.74 -14.85
C LYS A 159 -22.57 12.22 -16.29
N ILE A 160 -22.83 11.29 -17.20
CA ILE A 160 -23.07 11.56 -18.62
C ILE A 160 -24.56 11.35 -18.93
N LEU A 161 -25.10 12.21 -19.80
CA LEU A 161 -26.48 12.08 -20.26
C LEU A 161 -26.57 11.21 -21.52
N LYS A 162 -25.59 11.35 -22.42
CA LYS A 162 -25.48 10.57 -23.66
C LYS A 162 -24.22 9.71 -23.63
N GLU A 163 -24.31 8.50 -24.16
CA GLU A 163 -23.14 7.60 -24.24
C GLU A 163 -22.04 8.17 -25.16
N GLU A 164 -22.43 8.99 -26.15
CA GLU A 164 -21.52 9.71 -27.06
C GLU A 164 -20.57 10.66 -26.31
N ASP A 165 -20.98 11.20 -25.15
CA ASP A 165 -20.17 12.14 -24.36
C ASP A 165 -19.04 11.42 -23.61
N LYS A 166 -19.09 10.09 -23.51
CA LYS A 166 -18.16 9.29 -22.70
C LYS A 166 -16.71 9.46 -23.13
N SER A 167 -16.43 9.41 -24.44
CA SER A 167 -15.08 9.56 -24.97
C SER A 167 -14.50 10.93 -24.64
N GLN A 168 -15.30 11.98 -24.79
CA GLN A 168 -14.91 13.35 -24.48
C GLN A 168 -14.56 13.52 -23.00
N VAL A 169 -15.38 12.99 -22.08
CA VAL A 169 -15.11 13.05 -20.63
C VAL A 169 -13.87 12.24 -20.25
N GLU A 170 -13.67 11.06 -20.85
CA GLU A 170 -12.45 10.28 -20.65
C GLU A 170 -11.20 11.01 -21.15
N GLU A 171 -11.27 11.67 -22.31
CA GLU A 171 -10.17 12.47 -22.85
C GLU A 171 -9.84 13.67 -21.97
N ALA A 172 -10.87 14.35 -21.42
CA ALA A 172 -10.70 15.43 -20.46
C ALA A 172 -9.96 14.95 -19.21
N LEU A 173 -10.37 13.81 -18.63
CA LEU A 173 -9.68 13.21 -17.48
C LEU A 173 -8.23 12.83 -17.79
N LYS A 174 -7.99 12.15 -18.92
CA LYS A 174 -6.63 11.75 -19.34
C LYS A 174 -5.73 12.97 -19.53
N SER A 175 -6.26 14.04 -20.15
CA SER A 175 -5.56 15.31 -20.34
C SER A 175 -5.16 15.94 -19.00
N TYR A 176 -6.08 15.95 -18.04
CA TYR A 176 -5.77 16.42 -16.70
C TYR A 176 -4.71 15.58 -15.99
N PHE A 177 -4.85 14.26 -15.96
CA PHE A 177 -3.86 13.39 -15.31
C PHE A 177 -2.47 13.55 -15.92
N LYS A 178 -2.38 13.71 -17.24
CA LYS A 178 -1.13 14.00 -17.93
C LYS A 178 -0.52 15.34 -17.48
N LYS A 179 -1.34 16.39 -17.32
CA LYS A 179 -0.90 17.70 -16.80
C LYS A 179 -0.37 17.60 -15.37
N LEU A 180 -1.04 16.86 -14.49
CA LEU A 180 -0.54 16.61 -13.13
C LEU A 180 0.77 15.82 -13.11
N SER A 181 0.91 14.84 -13.99
CA SER A 181 2.16 14.10 -14.13
C SER A 181 3.33 15.01 -14.50
N LEU A 182 3.10 16.00 -15.37
CA LEU A 182 4.11 16.99 -15.73
C LEU A 182 4.41 17.94 -14.56
N PHE A 183 3.39 18.36 -13.80
CA PHE A 183 3.57 19.18 -12.59
C PHE A 183 4.53 18.53 -11.60
N ILE A 184 4.35 17.24 -11.28
CA ILE A 184 5.23 16.53 -10.33
C ILE A 184 6.65 16.41 -10.87
N SER A 185 6.82 16.21 -12.17
CA SER A 185 8.14 16.02 -12.79
C SER A 185 8.92 17.32 -12.99
N ARG A 186 8.25 18.47 -13.18
CA ARG A 186 8.88 19.73 -13.63
C ARG A 186 8.61 20.93 -12.73
N ASN A 187 7.75 20.79 -11.71
CA ASN A 187 7.27 21.89 -10.87
C ASN A 187 6.65 23.05 -11.69
N ASP A 188 6.08 22.73 -12.86
CA ASP A 188 5.45 23.70 -13.76
C ASP A 188 4.07 24.08 -13.24
N ASN A 189 3.77 25.38 -13.12
CA ASN A 189 2.43 25.86 -12.78
C ASN A 189 1.44 25.63 -13.93
N VAL A 190 0.91 24.42 -14.04
CA VAL A 190 -0.13 24.10 -15.01
C VAL A 190 -1.50 24.50 -14.44
N ASN A 191 -2.12 25.50 -15.05
CA ASN A 191 -3.52 25.82 -14.77
C ASN A 191 -4.42 24.81 -15.50
N VAL A 192 -5.26 24.10 -14.75
CA VAL A 192 -6.20 23.13 -15.29
C VAL A 192 -7.56 23.80 -15.32
N LYS A 193 -8.06 24.11 -16.51
CA LYS A 193 -9.46 24.50 -16.67
C LYS A 193 -10.34 23.30 -16.36
N GLU A 194 -11.23 23.47 -15.39
CA GLU A 194 -12.26 22.51 -15.01
C GLU A 194 -13.47 22.72 -15.91
N ASP A 195 -13.53 22.01 -17.04
CA ASP A 195 -14.64 22.14 -17.99
C ASP A 195 -15.80 21.18 -17.69
N SER A 196 -15.75 20.41 -16.59
CA SER A 196 -16.77 19.40 -16.26
C SER A 196 -16.99 19.24 -14.76
N ASN A 197 -18.24 19.04 -14.35
CA ASN A 197 -18.61 18.79 -12.96
C ASN A 197 -18.26 17.35 -12.56
N PHE A 198 -17.07 17.15 -12.01
CA PHE A 198 -16.66 15.89 -11.40
C PHE A 198 -16.95 15.90 -9.90
N SER A 199 -17.50 14.80 -9.38
CA SER A 199 -17.39 14.47 -7.96
C SER A 199 -16.01 13.89 -7.68
N ILE A 200 -15.41 14.27 -6.55
CA ILE A 200 -14.08 13.80 -6.14
C ILE A 200 -14.21 12.97 -4.86
N LYS A 201 -13.62 11.78 -4.88
CA LYS A 201 -13.48 10.91 -3.71
C LYS A 201 -12.02 10.60 -3.47
N LEU A 202 -11.56 10.79 -2.24
CA LEU A 202 -10.17 10.58 -1.86
C LEU A 202 -10.04 9.40 -0.89
N PHE A 203 -9.23 8.41 -1.26
CA PHE A 203 -8.70 7.42 -0.32
C PHE A 203 -7.25 7.73 0.00
N ARG A 204 -6.90 7.62 1.28
CA ARG A 204 -5.55 7.93 1.78
C ARG A 204 -5.22 7.06 2.97
N ASN A 205 -3.93 6.88 3.23
CA ASN A 205 -3.45 6.25 4.45
C ASN A 205 -2.94 7.26 5.49
N PHE A 206 -2.82 8.55 5.15
CA PHE A 206 -2.36 9.62 6.04
C PHE A 206 -3.51 10.55 6.49
N VAL A 207 -3.24 11.35 7.52
CA VAL A 207 -4.17 12.38 8.02
C VAL A 207 -3.83 13.71 7.35
N LEU A 208 -4.85 14.42 6.87
CA LEU A 208 -4.70 15.80 6.39
C LEU A 208 -4.80 16.77 7.56
N ASN A 209 -3.98 17.82 7.54
CA ASN A 209 -4.06 18.90 8.52
C ASN A 209 -5.37 19.68 8.39
N ASN A 210 -5.90 19.80 7.17
CA ASN A 210 -7.22 20.35 6.91
C ASN A 210 -8.27 19.22 6.89
N LYS A 211 -9.35 19.37 7.68
CA LYS A 211 -10.46 18.40 7.73
C LYS A 211 -11.31 18.40 6.45
N MET A 212 -11.17 19.39 5.58
CA MET A 212 -11.92 19.46 4.33
C MET A 212 -11.34 18.48 3.29
N PHE A 213 -12.21 17.67 2.69
CA PHE A 213 -11.84 16.77 1.61
C PHE A 213 -11.75 17.54 0.29
N PRO A 214 -10.76 17.25 -0.57
CA PRO A 214 -10.59 17.98 -1.83
C PRO A 214 -11.84 17.83 -2.71
N GLN A 215 -12.37 18.95 -3.18
CA GLN A 215 -13.53 19.06 -4.06
C GLN A 215 -13.16 19.55 -5.47
N SER A 216 -11.90 19.94 -5.69
CA SER A 216 -11.41 20.40 -6.99
C SER A 216 -10.11 19.72 -7.40
N PHE A 217 -9.79 19.83 -8.69
CA PHE A 217 -8.57 19.33 -9.30
C PHE A 217 -7.34 20.01 -8.68
N ASP A 218 -7.45 21.30 -8.37
CA ASP A 218 -6.39 22.05 -7.71
C ASP A 218 -6.18 21.64 -6.25
N GLU A 219 -7.24 21.29 -5.53
CA GLU A 219 -7.13 20.78 -4.17
C GLU A 219 -6.48 19.40 -4.12
N VAL A 220 -6.80 18.51 -5.07
CA VAL A 220 -6.10 17.22 -5.21
C VAL A 220 -4.61 17.44 -5.47
N ARG A 221 -4.25 18.38 -6.36
CA ARG A 221 -2.85 18.74 -6.63
C ARG A 221 -2.12 19.24 -5.37
N LYS A 222 -2.76 20.08 -4.56
CA LYS A 222 -2.19 20.58 -3.29
C LYS A 222 -1.92 19.43 -2.32
N VAL A 223 -2.89 18.52 -2.15
CA VAL A 223 -2.73 17.32 -1.30
C VAL A 223 -1.54 16.47 -1.78
N MET A 224 -1.37 16.30 -3.10
CA MET A 224 -0.22 15.58 -3.65
C MET A 224 1.11 16.26 -3.32
N ALA A 225 1.20 17.58 -3.46
CA ALA A 225 2.40 18.34 -3.15
C ALA A 225 2.78 18.29 -1.66
N GLU A 226 1.79 18.19 -0.78
CA GLU A 226 1.98 18.10 0.67
C GLU A 226 2.20 16.67 1.17
N LEU A 227 1.97 15.64 0.35
CA LEU A 227 2.12 14.23 0.74
C LEU A 227 3.48 13.89 1.39
N PRO A 228 4.64 14.37 0.90
CA PRO A 228 5.91 14.14 1.57
C PRO A 228 5.96 14.66 3.01
N SER A 229 5.32 15.80 3.27
CA SER A 229 5.25 16.39 4.62
C SER A 229 4.36 15.57 5.57
N TYR A 230 3.22 15.06 5.09
CA TYR A 230 2.33 14.19 5.86
C TYR A 230 3.01 12.86 6.20
N THR A 231 3.83 12.36 5.29
CA THR A 231 4.61 11.12 5.49
C THR A 231 5.62 11.28 6.61
N LYS A 232 6.36 12.42 6.64
CA LYS A 232 7.34 12.72 7.70
C LYS A 232 6.73 12.81 9.10
N GLN A 233 5.46 13.19 9.19
CA GLN A 233 4.74 13.31 10.46
C GLN A 233 4.17 11.98 10.98
N SER A 234 4.23 10.91 10.18
CA SER A 234 3.62 9.61 10.50
C SER A 234 4.68 8.54 10.76
N ASN A 235 4.55 7.80 11.87
CA ASN A 235 5.36 6.61 12.17
C ASN A 235 6.88 6.87 12.05
N ASP A 236 7.39 7.90 12.73
CA ASP A 236 8.80 8.33 12.67
C ASP A 236 9.33 8.53 11.24
N GLY A 237 8.47 9.07 10.37
CA GLY A 237 8.75 9.32 8.97
C GLY A 237 8.72 8.08 8.07
N LYS A 238 8.40 6.89 8.61
CA LYS A 238 8.23 5.66 7.82
C LYS A 238 6.99 5.75 6.94
N GLY A 239 5.91 6.39 7.38
CA GLY A 239 4.62 6.28 6.71
C GLY A 239 3.91 4.97 7.08
N PHE A 240 3.19 4.37 6.13
CA PHE A 240 2.26 3.27 6.42
C PHE A 240 2.70 1.95 5.78
N LEU A 241 2.45 0.85 6.50
CA LEU A 241 2.74 -0.50 6.02
C LEU A 241 1.89 -0.80 4.78
N ILE A 242 2.55 -1.13 3.66
CA ILE A 242 1.87 -1.47 2.41
C ILE A 242 2.12 -2.91 1.95
N GLU A 243 3.24 -3.50 2.36
CA GLU A 243 3.69 -4.81 1.95
C GLU A 243 4.60 -5.37 3.04
N TYR A 244 4.50 -6.67 3.27
CA TYR A 244 5.40 -7.41 4.16
C TYR A 244 5.89 -8.69 3.47
N THR A 245 7.10 -9.13 3.85
CA THR A 245 7.67 -10.40 3.39
C THR A 245 7.63 -11.42 4.52
N LEU A 246 7.01 -12.56 4.24
CA LEU A 246 6.96 -13.73 5.09
C LEU A 246 8.09 -14.71 4.75
N TYR A 247 8.75 -15.21 5.78
CA TYR A 247 9.76 -16.26 5.71
C TYR A 247 9.28 -17.52 6.41
N PRO A 248 9.47 -18.73 5.84
CA PRO A 248 9.03 -19.97 6.46
C PRO A 248 9.62 -20.15 7.86
N LEU A 249 8.76 -20.34 8.86
CA LEU A 249 9.17 -20.41 10.26
C LEU A 249 10.11 -21.60 10.50
N LEU A 250 9.85 -22.74 9.86
CA LEU A 250 10.68 -23.94 9.98
C LEU A 250 12.11 -23.69 9.47
N GLU A 251 12.26 -23.00 8.34
CA GLU A 251 13.58 -22.65 7.81
C GLU A 251 14.28 -21.62 8.70
N PHE A 252 13.51 -20.69 9.29
CA PHE A 252 14.05 -19.73 10.25
C PHE A 252 14.62 -20.43 11.49
N VAL A 253 13.91 -21.43 12.03
CA VAL A 253 14.38 -22.24 13.17
C VAL A 253 15.68 -22.98 12.83
N LYS A 254 15.77 -23.60 11.65
CA LYS A 254 16.98 -24.30 11.20
C LYS A 254 18.19 -23.38 11.10
N LEU A 255 18.00 -22.12 10.70
CA LEU A 255 19.08 -21.12 10.68
C LEU A 255 19.61 -20.81 12.09
N LEU A 256 18.72 -20.73 13.08
CA LEU A 256 19.08 -20.39 14.47
C LEU A 256 19.65 -21.58 15.25
N PHE A 257 19.21 -22.78 14.91
CA PHE A 257 19.53 -24.03 15.60
C PHE A 257 19.87 -25.12 14.56
N PRO A 258 21.02 -25.02 13.88
CA PRO A 258 21.41 -25.94 12.80
C PRO A 258 21.67 -27.39 13.25
N THR A 259 21.70 -27.62 14.57
CA THR A 259 21.90 -28.93 15.21
C THR A 259 20.60 -29.65 15.59
N ILE A 260 19.43 -29.12 15.22
CA ILE A 260 18.11 -29.76 15.40
C ILE A 260 17.55 -30.21 14.05
#